data_AF-A0A3R6SS72-F1
#
_entry.id   AF-A0A3R6SS72-F1
#
_cell.length_a   1.000
_cell.length_b   1.000
_cell.length_c   1.000
_cell.angle_alpha   90.00
_cell.angle_beta   90.00
_cell.angle_gamma   90.00
#
_symmetry.space_group_name_H-M   'P 1'
#
loop_
_entity.id
_entity.type
_entity.pdbx_description
1 polymer ?
#
loop_
_entity_poly.entity_id
_entity_poly.type
_entity_poly.pdbx_seq_one_letter_code
_entity_poly.pdbx_strand_id
1 'polypeptide(L)'
;MDTDFLTAQQSEDLQRLSGNPSPFSEEELKDFYLKLARLVNPSACSPKRTDFEILSILSKDLKRNLGFLCKYTQHSWDEGLLEIQMACGVYSVQDSIPKTQRLEMNTSLGKHLQFLARMASSCSVARKMHAEYTRHFINVEYLLRQMGNKTN
;
A
#
# COMPACT_ATOMS: atom_id res chain seq x y z
N MET A 1 -0.14 -15.64 10.37
CA MET A 1 -1.43 -15.61 9.66
C MET A 1 -1.21 -14.78 8.41
N ASP A 2 -0.79 -15.47 7.34
CA ASP A 2 -0.56 -14.87 6.02
C ASP A 2 -1.92 -14.42 5.48
N THR A 3 -2.20 -13.13 5.63
CA THR A 3 -3.43 -12.52 5.14
C THR A 3 -3.18 -12.17 3.69
N ASP A 4 -3.85 -12.86 2.77
CA ASP A 4 -3.80 -12.56 1.34
C ASP A 4 -4.13 -11.08 1.10
N PHE A 5 -3.08 -10.30 0.84
CA PHE A 5 -3.11 -8.83 0.75
C PHE A 5 -3.77 -8.28 -0.53
N LEU A 6 -4.48 -9.11 -1.28
CA LEU A 6 -5.24 -8.68 -2.45
C LEU A 6 -6.67 -8.45 -1.99
N THR A 7 -7.19 -7.24 -2.22
CA THR A 7 -8.63 -7.01 -2.09
C THR A 7 -9.37 -8.01 -2.98
N ALA A 8 -10.55 -8.49 -2.57
CA ALA A 8 -11.33 -9.47 -3.34
C ALA A 8 -11.49 -9.05 -4.81
N GLN A 9 -11.68 -7.74 -5.04
CA GLN A 9 -11.72 -7.13 -6.36
C GLN A 9 -10.42 -7.31 -7.17
N GLN A 10 -9.25 -7.08 -6.57
CA GLN A 10 -7.96 -7.27 -7.25
C GLN A 10 -7.72 -8.75 -7.59
N SER A 11 -8.14 -9.68 -6.74
CA SER A 11 -8.04 -11.12 -7.01
C SER A 11 -8.94 -11.53 -8.18
N GLU A 12 -10.17 -11.02 -8.24
CA GLU A 12 -11.09 -11.25 -9.35
C GLU A 12 -10.60 -10.62 -10.66
N ASP A 13 -10.08 -9.39 -10.61
CA ASP A 13 -9.52 -8.70 -11.77
C ASP A 13 -8.30 -9.47 -12.31
N LEU A 14 -7.43 -9.98 -11.43
CA LEU A 14 -6.30 -10.83 -11.80
C LEU A 14 -6.75 -12.16 -12.43
N GLN A 15 -7.86 -12.75 -11.98
CA GLN A 15 -8.40 -13.98 -12.57
C GLN A 15 -9.00 -13.73 -13.97
N ARG A 16 -9.38 -12.50 -14.29
CA ARG A 16 -9.99 -12.10 -15.58
C ARG A 16 -9.02 -11.52 -16.60
N LEU A 17 -7.72 -11.44 -16.31
CA LEU A 17 -6.69 -10.97 -17.25
C LEU A 17 -6.47 -11.96 -18.42
N SER A 18 -7.43 -12.06 -19.33
CA SER A 18 -7.28 -12.78 -20.60
C SER A 18 -6.74 -11.88 -21.72
N GLY A 19 -6.91 -10.55 -21.59
CA GLY A 19 -6.41 -9.54 -22.53
C GLY A 19 -5.40 -8.58 -21.88
N ASN A 20 -4.72 -7.79 -22.71
CA ASN A 20 -3.77 -6.78 -22.25
C ASN A 20 -4.50 -5.69 -21.44
N PRO A 21 -4.15 -5.48 -20.15
CA PRO A 21 -4.80 -4.49 -19.29
C PRO A 21 -4.40 -3.03 -19.60
N SER A 22 -3.49 -2.80 -20.55
CA SER A 22 -2.90 -1.50 -20.85
C SER A 22 -3.11 -1.10 -22.32
N PRO A 23 -3.15 0.21 -22.64
CA PRO A 23 -3.16 0.70 -24.02
C PRO A 23 -1.84 0.47 -24.77
N PHE A 24 -0.74 0.19 -24.06
CA PHE A 24 0.58 -0.10 -24.65
C PHE A 24 0.71 -1.55 -25.12
N SER A 25 1.56 -1.81 -26.11
CA SER A 25 1.87 -3.18 -26.54
C SER A 25 2.58 -3.99 -25.44
N GLU A 26 2.63 -5.32 -25.58
CA GLU A 26 3.34 -6.18 -24.64
C GLU A 26 4.84 -5.83 -24.57
N GLU A 27 5.46 -5.54 -25.71
CA GLU A 27 6.85 -5.12 -25.81
C GLU A 27 7.10 -3.77 -25.13
N GLU A 28 6.24 -2.77 -25.36
CA GLU A 28 6.33 -1.45 -24.73
C GLU A 28 6.19 -1.55 -23.21
N LEU A 29 5.25 -2.36 -22.73
CA LEU A 29 5.06 -2.62 -21.30
C LEU A 29 6.30 -3.26 -20.69
N LYS A 30 6.84 -4.30 -21.35
CA LYS A 30 8.01 -5.01 -20.85
C LYS A 30 9.21 -4.08 -20.73
N ASP A 31 9.50 -3.30 -21.76
CA ASP A 31 10.61 -2.33 -21.74
C ASP A 31 10.42 -1.28 -20.63
N PHE A 32 9.21 -0.75 -20.47
CA PHE A 32 8.90 0.18 -19.38
C PHE A 32 9.16 -0.42 -18.00
N TYR A 33 8.66 -1.63 -17.73
CA TYR A 33 8.78 -2.24 -16.40
C TYR A 33 10.20 -2.73 -16.08
N LEU A 34 10.99 -3.15 -17.08
CA LEU A 34 12.40 -3.46 -16.88
C LEU A 34 13.19 -2.18 -16.53
N LYS A 35 12.90 -1.06 -17.19
CA LYS A 35 13.48 0.25 -16.84
C LYS A 35 13.05 0.69 -15.44
N LEU A 36 11.77 0.52 -15.10
CA LEU A 36 11.26 0.84 -13.76
C LEU A 36 11.94 -0.03 -12.68
N ALA A 37 12.05 -1.35 -12.89
CA ALA A 37 12.72 -2.26 -11.97
C ALA A 37 14.17 -1.82 -11.71
N ARG A 38 14.89 -1.42 -12.76
CA ARG A 38 16.26 -0.90 -12.65
C ARG A 38 16.32 0.42 -11.89
N LEU A 39 15.33 1.30 -12.06
CA LEU A 39 15.25 2.58 -11.35
C LEU A 39 14.98 2.37 -9.85
N VAL A 40 14.01 1.53 -9.50
CA VAL A 40 13.55 1.38 -8.11
C VAL A 40 14.37 0.38 -7.30
N ASN A 41 14.96 -0.62 -7.96
CA ASN A 41 15.76 -1.65 -7.31
C ASN A 41 16.94 -2.07 -8.22
N PRO A 42 17.97 -1.23 -8.37
CA PRO A 42 19.10 -1.49 -9.27
C PRO A 42 19.82 -2.82 -8.98
N SER A 43 19.93 -3.21 -7.71
CA SER A 43 20.58 -4.47 -7.30
C SER A 43 19.77 -5.71 -7.67
N ALA A 44 18.46 -5.56 -7.93
CA ALA A 44 17.65 -6.62 -8.49
C ALA A 44 17.96 -6.90 -9.98
N CYS A 45 18.59 -5.96 -10.70
CA CYS A 45 18.81 -6.03 -12.15
C CYS A 45 20.23 -6.46 -12.53
N SER A 46 20.65 -7.63 -12.05
CA SER A 46 21.95 -8.21 -12.40
C SER A 46 21.96 -8.75 -13.84
N PRO A 47 23.08 -8.66 -14.59
CA PRO A 47 23.21 -9.28 -15.91
C PRO A 47 22.96 -10.79 -15.93
N LYS A 48 23.02 -11.46 -14.77
CA LYS A 48 22.75 -12.89 -14.64
C LYS A 48 21.27 -13.25 -14.52
N ARG A 49 20.39 -12.27 -14.29
CA ARG A 49 18.95 -12.49 -14.15
C ARG A 49 18.25 -12.27 -15.48
N THR A 50 17.29 -13.15 -15.76
CA THR A 50 16.37 -13.03 -16.89
C THR A 50 15.36 -11.93 -16.66
N ASP A 51 14.74 -11.42 -17.74
CA ASP A 51 13.63 -10.48 -17.67
C ASP A 51 12.51 -10.99 -16.74
N PHE A 52 12.21 -12.30 -16.79
CA PHE A 52 11.19 -12.93 -15.96
C PHE A 52 11.53 -12.82 -14.47
N GLU A 53 12.78 -13.10 -14.08
CA GLU A 53 13.22 -12.99 -12.70
C GLU A 53 13.21 -11.54 -12.20
N ILE A 54 13.63 -10.59 -13.04
CA ILE A 54 13.61 -9.16 -12.73
C ILE A 54 12.16 -8.68 -12.50
N LEU A 55 11.25 -9.01 -13.41
CA LEU A 55 9.83 -8.65 -13.28
C LEU A 55 9.16 -9.35 -12.10
N SER A 56 9.57 -10.59 -11.77
CA SER A 56 9.07 -11.31 -10.59
C SER A 56 9.49 -10.64 -9.28
N ILE A 57 10.71 -10.09 -9.21
CA ILE A 57 11.16 -9.30 -8.06
C ILE A 57 10.36 -8.00 -7.97
N LEU A 58 10.19 -7.30 -9.10
CA LEU A 58 9.38 -6.08 -9.15
C LEU A 58 7.93 -6.34 -8.71
N SER A 59 7.29 -7.43 -9.15
CA SER A 59 5.94 -7.82 -8.73
C SER A 59 5.86 -7.99 -7.20
N LYS A 60 6.85 -8.67 -6.59
CA LYS A 60 6.93 -8.83 -5.13
C LYS A 60 7.07 -7.49 -4.40
N ASP A 61 7.90 -6.58 -4.92
CA ASP A 61 8.08 -5.25 -4.35
C ASP A 61 6.78 -4.41 -4.47
N LEU A 62 6.10 -4.47 -5.61
CA LEU A 62 4.79 -3.82 -5.84
C LEU A 62 3.72 -4.36 -4.88
N LYS A 63 3.64 -5.70 -4.72
CA LYS A 63 2.70 -6.36 -3.80
C LYS A 63 2.95 -5.94 -2.35
N ARG A 64 4.21 -5.82 -1.93
CA ARG A 64 4.56 -5.33 -0.58
C ARG A 64 4.08 -3.89 -0.37
N ASN A 65 4.30 -3.01 -1.35
CA ASN A 65 3.86 -1.61 -1.27
C ASN A 65 2.33 -1.50 -1.22
N LEU A 66 1.63 -2.30 -2.03
CA LEU A 66 0.18 -2.40 -1.99
C LEU A 66 -0.33 -2.87 -0.63
N GLY A 67 0.32 -3.87 -0.01
CA GLY A 67 -0.06 -4.35 1.32
C GLY A 67 0.00 -3.25 2.39
N PHE A 68 0.99 -2.36 2.33
CA PHE A 68 1.06 -1.19 3.21
C PHE A 68 -0.06 -0.18 2.92
N LEU A 69 -0.22 0.21 1.64
CA LEU A 69 -1.21 1.19 1.22
C LEU A 69 -2.63 0.72 1.50
N CYS A 70 -2.92 -0.57 1.33
CA CYS A 70 -4.21 -1.18 1.63
C CYS A 70 -4.59 -0.99 3.10
N LYS A 71 -3.69 -1.34 4.03
CA LYS A 71 -3.91 -1.12 5.48
C LYS A 71 -4.18 0.35 5.81
N TYR A 72 -3.40 1.25 5.21
CA TYR A 72 -3.53 2.68 5.46
C TYR A 72 -4.85 3.27 4.93
N THR A 73 -5.26 2.83 3.73
CA THR A 73 -6.43 3.36 3.03
C THR A 73 -7.75 2.77 3.51
N GLN A 74 -7.73 1.55 4.06
CA GLN A 74 -8.88 0.88 4.65
C GLN A 74 -9.09 1.23 6.12
N HIS A 75 -8.12 1.87 6.78
CA HIS A 75 -8.28 2.25 8.18
C HIS A 75 -9.39 3.30 8.33
N SER A 76 -10.36 3.02 9.20
CA SER A 76 -11.40 3.96 9.65
C SER A 76 -10.78 5.03 10.56
N TRP A 77 -10.10 6.01 9.96
CA TRP A 77 -9.40 7.05 10.70
C TRP A 77 -10.31 7.82 11.66
N ASP A 78 -11.52 8.13 11.23
CA ASP A 78 -12.56 8.80 12.02
C ASP A 78 -12.96 8.00 13.27
N GLU A 79 -13.24 6.71 13.12
CA GLU A 79 -13.55 5.82 14.24
C GLU A 79 -12.34 5.70 15.19
N GLY A 80 -11.14 5.45 14.65
CA GLY A 80 -9.93 5.28 15.47
C GLY A 80 -9.53 6.53 16.24
N LEU A 81 -9.66 7.73 15.65
CA LEU A 81 -9.43 8.99 16.37
C LEU A 81 -10.46 9.18 17.51
N LEU A 82 -11.74 8.88 17.24
CA LEU A 82 -12.81 9.00 18.24
C LEU A 82 -12.58 8.03 19.41
N GLU A 83 -12.23 6.78 19.15
CA GLU A 83 -11.92 5.78 20.18
C GLU A 83 -10.79 6.23 21.11
N ILE A 84 -9.68 6.73 20.54
CA ILE A 84 -8.55 7.25 21.33
C ILE A 84 -9.00 8.45 22.18
N GLN A 85 -9.76 9.38 21.59
CA GLN A 85 -10.25 10.54 22.30
C GLN A 85 -11.18 10.15 23.46
N MET A 86 -12.08 9.17 23.26
CA MET A 86 -12.96 8.67 24.32
C MET A 86 -12.17 7.96 25.42
N ALA A 87 -11.25 7.06 25.05
CA ALA A 87 -10.46 6.29 26.01
C ALA A 87 -9.58 7.18 26.89
N CYS A 88 -8.95 8.20 26.30
CA CYS A 88 -8.06 9.10 27.04
C CYS A 88 -8.81 10.28 27.68
N GLY A 89 -9.96 10.70 27.13
CA GLY A 89 -10.71 11.86 27.61
C GLY A 89 -11.27 11.71 29.03
N VAL A 90 -11.55 10.47 29.47
CA VAL A 90 -12.06 10.19 30.82
C VAL A 90 -11.09 10.67 31.90
N TYR A 91 -9.78 10.53 31.69
CA TYR A 91 -8.77 10.98 32.67
C TYR A 91 -8.83 12.48 32.93
N SER A 92 -9.29 13.28 31.96
CA SER A 92 -9.37 14.73 32.06
C SER A 92 -10.47 15.20 33.01
N VAL A 93 -11.43 14.33 33.34
CA VAL A 93 -12.55 14.62 34.26
C VAL A 93 -12.46 13.88 35.59
N GLN A 94 -11.42 13.07 35.81
CA GLN A 94 -11.25 12.36 37.08
C GLN A 94 -10.74 13.31 38.17
N ASP A 95 -11.56 13.53 39.20
CA ASP A 95 -11.20 14.37 40.35
C ASP A 95 -10.09 13.77 41.23
N SER A 96 -9.90 12.46 41.17
CA SER A 96 -8.77 11.76 41.81
C SER A 96 -7.42 12.13 41.20
N ILE A 97 -7.39 12.75 40.00
CA ILE A 97 -6.16 13.13 39.30
C ILE A 97 -5.90 14.65 39.49
N PRO A 98 -4.70 15.03 39.95
CA PRO A 98 -4.32 16.44 40.11
C PRO A 98 -4.49 17.23 38.80
N LYS A 99 -4.98 18.48 38.91
CA LYS A 99 -5.23 19.37 37.76
C LYS A 99 -3.99 19.53 36.86
N THR A 100 -2.81 19.65 37.44
CA THR A 100 -1.55 19.81 36.71
C THR A 100 -1.25 18.60 35.82
N GLN A 101 -1.40 17.38 36.36
CA GLN A 101 -1.23 16.14 35.62
C GLN A 101 -2.29 15.98 34.51
N ARG A 102 -3.55 16.33 34.79
CA ARG A 102 -4.62 16.33 33.77
C ARG A 102 -4.30 17.26 32.61
N LEU A 103 -3.75 18.46 32.89
CA LEU A 103 -3.39 19.43 31.85
C LEU A 103 -2.21 18.96 30.99
N GLU A 104 -1.19 18.37 31.61
CA GLU A 104 -0.04 17.80 30.91
C GLU A 104 -0.47 16.64 29.99
N MET A 105 -1.28 15.72 30.51
CA MET A 105 -1.82 14.61 29.74
C MET A 105 -2.70 15.10 28.58
N ASN A 106 -3.59 16.07 28.80
CA ASN A 106 -4.40 16.66 27.73
C ASN A 106 -3.53 17.28 26.63
N THR A 107 -2.45 17.96 27.02
CA THR A 107 -1.50 18.54 26.06
C THR A 107 -0.82 17.45 25.22
N SER A 108 -0.42 16.34 25.85
CA SER A 108 0.17 15.18 25.17
C SER A 108 -0.82 14.51 24.22
N LEU A 109 -2.05 14.25 24.69
CA LEU A 109 -3.13 13.68 23.88
C LEU A 109 -3.44 14.55 22.66
N GLY A 110 -3.53 15.87 22.84
CA GLY A 110 -3.78 16.80 21.73
C GLY A 110 -2.70 16.74 20.65
N LYS A 111 -1.42 16.57 21.02
CA LYS A 111 -0.32 16.39 20.05
C LYS A 111 -0.46 15.08 19.26
N HIS A 112 -0.78 13.97 19.93
CA HIS A 112 -0.98 12.69 19.26
C HIS A 112 -2.21 12.70 18.34
N LEU A 113 -3.34 13.27 18.78
CA LEU A 113 -4.53 13.42 17.95
C LEU A 113 -4.26 14.31 16.73
N GLN A 114 -3.49 15.40 16.90
CA GLN A 114 -3.09 16.24 15.77
C GLN A 114 -2.20 15.48 14.77
N PHE A 115 -1.26 14.66 15.26
CA PHE A 115 -0.45 13.80 14.40
C PHE A 115 -1.32 12.81 13.61
N LEU A 116 -2.24 12.10 14.27
CA LEU A 116 -3.15 11.15 13.64
C LEU A 116 -4.10 11.83 12.64
N ALA A 117 -4.61 13.03 12.96
CA ALA A 117 -5.45 13.79 12.05
C ALA A 117 -4.71 14.19 10.76
N ARG A 118 -3.42 14.51 10.85
CA ARG A 118 -2.58 14.79 9.66
C ARG A 118 -2.31 13.53 8.83
N MET A 119 -2.20 12.38 9.48
CA MET A 119 -2.15 11.10 8.77
C MET A 119 -3.49 10.87 8.05
N ALA A 120 -4.61 10.96 8.75
CA ALA A 120 -5.95 10.80 8.18
C ALA A 120 -6.20 11.73 6.97
N SER A 121 -5.77 12.99 7.03
CA SER A 121 -5.95 13.95 5.93
C SER A 121 -5.18 13.59 4.66
N SER A 122 -4.11 12.79 4.79
CA SER A 122 -3.31 12.29 3.66
C SER A 122 -3.89 11.03 3.00
N CYS A 123 -5.00 10.50 3.52
CA CYS A 123 -5.63 9.26 3.03
C CYS A 123 -6.09 9.34 1.57
N SER A 124 -6.52 10.52 1.10
CA SER A 124 -6.88 10.71 -0.33
C SER A 124 -5.68 10.50 -1.27
N VAL A 125 -4.49 10.99 -0.89
CA VAL A 125 -3.25 10.80 -1.65
C VAL A 125 -2.83 9.33 -1.62
N ALA A 126 -2.90 8.68 -0.45
CA ALA A 126 -2.60 7.26 -0.32
C ALA A 126 -3.54 6.38 -1.16
N ARG A 127 -4.84 6.73 -1.26
CA ARG A 127 -5.80 6.05 -2.14
C ARG A 127 -5.43 6.19 -3.62
N LYS A 128 -4.98 7.37 -4.04
CA LYS A 128 -4.48 7.56 -5.40
C LYS A 128 -3.25 6.69 -5.66
N MET A 129 -2.27 6.70 -4.75
CA MET A 129 -1.09 5.83 -4.84
C MET A 129 -1.49 4.35 -4.90
N HIS A 130 -2.44 3.91 -4.07
CA HIS A 130 -2.94 2.54 -4.09
C HIS A 130 -3.48 2.15 -5.46
N ALA A 131 -4.26 3.02 -6.12
CA ALA A 131 -4.76 2.79 -7.47
C ALA A 131 -3.64 2.73 -8.52
N GLU A 132 -2.64 3.63 -8.47
CA GLU A 132 -1.49 3.59 -9.39
C GLU A 132 -0.68 2.29 -9.23
N TYR A 133 -0.34 1.94 -7.99
CA TYR A 133 0.41 0.71 -7.69
C TYR A 133 -0.36 -0.55 -8.09
N THR A 134 -1.70 -0.52 -7.98
CA THR A 134 -2.55 -1.63 -8.41
C THR A 134 -2.44 -1.83 -9.91
N ARG A 135 -2.50 -0.75 -10.70
CA ARG A 135 -2.29 -0.82 -12.16
C ARG A 135 -0.91 -1.37 -12.50
N HIS A 136 0.14 -0.89 -11.84
CA HIS A 136 1.49 -1.40 -12.07
C HIS A 136 1.60 -2.89 -11.75
N PHE A 137 1.06 -3.32 -10.61
CA PHE A 137 1.07 -4.72 -10.21
C PHE A 137 0.33 -5.61 -11.22
N ILE A 138 -0.87 -5.21 -11.63
CA ILE A 138 -1.67 -5.93 -12.63
C ILE A 138 -0.93 -6.07 -13.96
N ASN A 139 -0.31 -5.00 -14.45
CA ASN A 139 0.44 -5.04 -15.71
C ASN A 139 1.67 -5.97 -15.62
N VAL A 140 2.41 -5.95 -14.51
CA VAL A 140 3.57 -6.83 -14.32
C VAL A 140 3.12 -8.30 -14.21
N GLU A 141 2.05 -8.58 -13.47
CA GLU A 141 1.48 -9.92 -13.36
C GLU A 141 0.98 -10.44 -14.71
N TYR A 142 0.37 -9.58 -15.53
CA TYR A 142 0.01 -9.91 -16.91
C TYR A 142 1.23 -10.34 -17.73
N LEU A 143 2.31 -9.55 -17.72
CA LEU A 143 3.56 -9.89 -18.44
C LEU A 143 4.14 -11.22 -17.97
N LEU A 144 4.22 -11.44 -16.65
CA LEU A 144 4.73 -12.68 -16.07
C LEU A 144 3.93 -13.91 -16.53
N ARG A 145 2.61 -13.79 -16.63
CA ARG A 145 1.75 -14.86 -17.17
C ARG A 145 1.99 -15.12 -18.65
N GLN A 146 2.09 -14.07 -19.48
CA GLN A 146 2.37 -14.23 -20.91
C GLN A 146 3.72 -14.91 -21.15
N MET A 147 4.74 -14.52 -20.37
CA MET A 147 6.06 -15.14 -20.44
C MET A 147 6.04 -16.60 -19.98
N GLY A 148 5.33 -16.90 -18.88
CA GLY A 148 5.16 -18.28 -18.40
C GLY A 148 4.49 -19.19 -19.44
N ASN A 149 3.41 -18.72 -20.07
CA ASN A 149 2.67 -19.47 -21.08
C ASN A 149 3.46 -19.73 -22.38
N LYS A 150 4.43 -18.87 -22.72
CA LYS A 150 5.31 -19.05 -23.90
C LYS A 150 6.40 -20.12 -23.70
N THR A 151 6.57 -20.63 -22.47
CA THR A 151 7.60 -21.62 -22.12
C THR A 151 7.09 -23.07 -22.04
N ASN A 152 5.79 -23.27 -22.27
CA ASN A 152 5.12 -24.58 -22.37
C ASN A 152 4.69 -24.83 -23.81
#